data_AF-A0A7S0PPH6-F1
#
_entry.id   AF-A0A7S0PPH6-F1
#
_cell.length_a   1.000
_cell.length_b   1.000
_cell.length_c   1.000
_cell.angle_alpha   90.00
_cell.angle_beta   90.00
_cell.angle_gamma   90.00
#
_symmetry.space_group_name_H-M   'P 1'
#
loop_
_entity.id
_entity.type
_entity.pdbx_description
1 polymer ?
#
loop_
_entity_poly.entity_id
_entity_poly.type
_entity_poly.pdbx_seq_one_letter_code
_entity_poly.pdbx_strand_id
1 'polypeptide(L)'
;MPPTPTRTGATGATRRGARCARRAARCATASPVADDAVIDAGAVLSRTTRRACVTFLGAMAANVVAADESRAEVVPEFLDETLEIIKYCRSIMRGETTDDATLDEFQTKRRAWFAKYQYKHGKSFYGYANTWNAQAKIGVQIAVNRENGEAYDADHTVYNREYLLKILDKAEEELNDMAKRNAF
;
A
#
# COMPACT_ATOMS: atom_id res chain seq x y z
N MET A 1 -2.33 -43.06 -64.95
CA MET A 1 -2.69 -44.22 -64.10
C MET A 1 -1.50 -44.61 -63.22
N PRO A 2 -1.70 -45.31 -62.09
CA PRO A 2 -0.96 -45.01 -60.85
C PRO A 2 -0.03 -46.20 -60.45
N PRO A 3 0.48 -46.34 -59.18
CA PRO A 3 -0.34 -46.47 -57.96
C PRO A 3 0.08 -45.60 -56.77
N THR A 4 -0.92 -45.09 -56.06
CA THR A 4 -0.86 -44.86 -54.60
C THR A 4 -1.01 -46.21 -53.89
N PRO A 5 -0.15 -46.60 -52.93
CA PRO A 5 -0.48 -47.60 -51.93
C PRO A 5 -1.20 -46.95 -50.74
N THR A 6 -2.31 -47.57 -50.32
CA THR A 6 -3.27 -47.05 -49.32
C THR A 6 -3.20 -47.88 -48.04
N ARG A 7 -3.50 -47.28 -46.86
CA ARG A 7 -3.98 -47.89 -45.58
C ARG A 7 -3.28 -49.16 -45.06
N THR A 8 -3.09 -49.35 -43.75
CA THR A 8 -4.14 -49.68 -42.75
C THR A 8 -3.43 -49.68 -41.38
N GLY A 9 -3.98 -49.09 -40.31
CA GLY A 9 -4.71 -49.80 -39.22
C GLY A 9 -3.83 -50.77 -38.38
N ALA A 10 -4.02 -50.97 -37.08
CA ALA A 10 -5.01 -50.49 -36.12
C ALA A 10 -4.50 -50.77 -34.67
N THR A 11 -5.27 -50.38 -33.65
CA THR A 11 -5.14 -50.80 -32.21
C THR A 11 -3.82 -50.44 -31.48
N GLY A 12 -3.76 -50.21 -30.17
CA GLY A 12 -4.80 -50.14 -29.12
C GLY A 12 -4.17 -50.30 -27.72
N ALA A 13 -4.63 -49.53 -26.72
CA ALA A 13 -4.19 -49.55 -25.30
C ALA A 13 -2.71 -49.11 -25.04
N THR A 14 -2.29 -48.64 -23.85
CA THR A 14 -2.94 -48.59 -22.53
C THR A 14 -2.50 -47.38 -21.66
N ARG A 15 -3.44 -46.90 -20.83
CA ARG A 15 -3.35 -46.00 -19.65
C ARG A 15 -1.97 -45.78 -18.96
N ARG A 16 -1.70 -44.51 -18.60
CA ARG A 16 -1.43 -43.92 -17.26
C ARG A 16 -0.73 -42.55 -17.44
N GLY A 17 -1.03 -41.44 -16.76
CA GLY A 17 -2.09 -41.16 -15.79
C GLY A 17 -1.61 -40.24 -14.66
N ALA A 18 -1.74 -38.90 -14.79
CA ALA A 18 -1.49 -37.96 -13.70
C ALA A 18 -2.25 -36.61 -13.82
N ARG A 19 -3.47 -36.61 -13.25
CA ARG A 19 -4.08 -35.49 -12.50
C ARG A 19 -3.79 -34.04 -12.95
N CYS A 20 -4.68 -33.48 -13.78
CA CYS A 20 -5.06 -32.08 -13.67
C CYS A 20 -6.51 -32.03 -13.15
N ALA A 21 -6.68 -31.85 -11.84
CA ALA A 21 -7.98 -31.82 -11.16
C ALA A 21 -8.20 -30.46 -10.51
N ARG A 22 -9.37 -29.88 -10.78
CA ARG A 22 -9.73 -28.48 -10.49
C ARG A 22 -9.77 -28.24 -8.98
N ARG A 23 -9.19 -27.12 -8.53
CA ARG A 23 -9.21 -26.67 -7.13
C ARG A 23 -10.58 -26.10 -6.77
N ALA A 24 -11.55 -26.97 -6.50
CA ALA A 24 -12.84 -26.59 -5.94
C ALA A 24 -12.73 -26.44 -4.41
N ALA A 25 -12.69 -25.22 -3.91
CA ALA A 25 -12.80 -24.94 -2.49
C ALA A 25 -14.26 -25.15 -2.05
N ARG A 26 -14.53 -26.18 -1.24
CA ARG A 26 -15.84 -26.37 -0.58
C ARG A 26 -15.91 -25.52 0.69
N CYS A 27 -17.08 -24.94 0.93
CA CYS A 27 -17.41 -24.22 2.17
C CYS A 27 -17.86 -25.20 3.28
N ALA A 28 -17.71 -24.76 4.54
CA ALA A 28 -18.23 -25.37 5.79
C ALA A 28 -17.66 -26.77 6.15
N THR A 29 -17.60 -27.25 7.40
CA THR A 29 -18.05 -26.83 8.76
C THR A 29 -16.91 -27.07 9.80
N ALA A 30 -16.94 -26.69 11.07
CA ALA A 30 -17.61 -25.62 11.86
C ALA A 30 -16.98 -25.58 13.29
N SER A 31 -17.27 -24.55 14.10
CA SER A 31 -16.97 -24.46 15.54
C SER A 31 -18.10 -23.72 16.28
N PRO A 32 -18.28 -23.87 17.61
CA PRO A 32 -19.61 -24.01 18.19
C PRO A 32 -20.37 -22.71 18.48
N VAL A 33 -21.69 -22.88 18.56
CA VAL A 33 -22.69 -21.91 19.03
C VAL A 33 -22.47 -21.58 20.50
N ALA A 34 -22.63 -20.30 20.85
CA ALA A 34 -22.95 -19.85 22.21
C ALA A 34 -24.32 -19.16 22.15
N ASP A 35 -25.16 -19.42 23.15
CA ASP A 35 -26.61 -19.29 23.02
C ASP A 35 -27.17 -17.87 22.89
N ASP A 36 -28.34 -17.84 22.25
CA ASP A 36 -29.17 -16.67 22.00
C ASP A 36 -29.78 -16.15 23.31
N ALA A 37 -29.61 -14.86 23.60
CA ALA A 37 -30.17 -14.19 24.77
C ALA A 37 -31.00 -12.98 24.33
N VAL A 38 -32.17 -13.29 23.76
CA VAL A 38 -33.24 -12.32 23.47
C VAL A 38 -33.62 -11.59 24.76
N ILE A 39 -33.28 -10.29 24.85
CA ILE A 39 -33.77 -9.45 25.94
C ILE A 39 -35.20 -9.02 25.62
N ASP A 40 -36.13 -9.64 26.32
CA ASP A 40 -37.56 -9.34 26.27
C ASP A 40 -37.87 -7.89 26.70
N ALA A 41 -38.75 -7.24 25.96
CA ALA A 41 -39.09 -5.83 26.11
C ALA A 41 -40.30 -5.67 27.04
N GLY A 42 -40.11 -5.86 28.36
CA GLY A 42 -41.26 -5.86 29.28
C GLY A 42 -40.97 -5.87 30.78
N ALA A 43 -40.22 -4.89 31.31
CA ALA A 43 -40.10 -4.71 32.77
C ALA A 43 -40.31 -3.26 33.21
N VAL A 44 -41.36 -3.03 34.01
CA VAL A 44 -41.75 -1.72 34.56
C VAL A 44 -40.69 -1.22 35.54
N LEU A 45 -39.87 -0.24 35.13
CA LEU A 45 -38.86 0.35 35.99
C LEU A 45 -39.47 1.31 37.02
N SER A 46 -39.46 0.86 38.28
CA SER A 46 -39.89 1.61 39.46
C SER A 46 -39.11 2.91 39.65
N ARG A 47 -39.76 3.92 40.24
CA ARG A 47 -39.45 5.35 40.10
C ARG A 47 -38.30 5.85 41.01
N THR A 48 -37.34 5.00 41.39
CA THR A 48 -36.50 5.25 42.59
C THR A 48 -34.98 5.39 42.33
N THR A 49 -34.49 5.19 41.10
CA THR A 49 -33.03 5.09 40.83
C THR A 49 -32.46 6.18 39.92
N ARG A 50 -32.83 7.47 40.13
CA ARG A 50 -32.31 8.61 39.34
C ARG A 50 -31.19 9.44 39.99
N ARG A 51 -30.70 9.09 41.19
CA ARG A 51 -29.70 9.89 41.93
C ARG A 51 -28.30 9.27 42.10
N ALA A 52 -28.05 8.06 41.61
CA ALA A 52 -26.78 7.35 41.79
C ALA A 52 -25.86 7.32 40.55
N CYS A 53 -26.22 8.01 39.45
CA CYS A 53 -25.50 7.92 38.17
C CYS A 53 -24.82 9.24 37.73
N VAL A 54 -24.69 10.22 38.63
CA VAL A 54 -24.14 11.56 38.31
C VAL A 54 -22.74 11.79 38.90
N THR A 55 -22.33 11.01 39.90
CA THR A 55 -21.06 11.20 40.62
C THR A 55 -19.84 10.48 40.01
N PHE A 56 -20.03 9.55 39.07
CA PHE A 56 -18.91 8.82 38.43
C PHE A 56 -18.38 9.48 37.14
N LEU A 57 -19.09 10.46 36.58
CA LEU A 57 -18.67 11.21 35.39
C LEU A 57 -17.81 12.46 35.72
N GLY A 58 -17.81 12.92 36.98
CA GLY A 58 -17.06 14.12 37.39
C GLY A 58 -15.57 13.89 37.66
N ALA A 59 -15.15 12.65 37.94
CA ALA A 59 -13.78 12.35 38.40
C ALA A 59 -12.76 12.13 37.27
N MET A 60 -13.20 11.92 36.03
CA MET A 60 -12.31 11.74 34.86
C MET A 60 -12.03 13.05 34.09
N ALA A 61 -12.62 14.17 34.51
CA ALA A 61 -12.45 15.48 33.85
C ALA A 61 -11.27 16.32 34.40
N ALA A 62 -10.60 15.86 35.47
CA ALA A 62 -9.55 16.60 36.17
C ALA A 62 -8.12 16.17 35.83
N ASN A 63 -7.94 15.23 34.90
CA ASN A 63 -6.65 14.92 34.27
C ASN A 63 -6.64 15.39 32.81
N VAL A 64 -6.92 16.68 32.60
CA VAL A 64 -6.35 17.40 31.44
C VAL A 64 -4.86 17.59 31.76
N VAL A 65 -4.12 16.49 31.71
CA VAL A 65 -2.69 16.53 31.41
C VAL A 65 -2.62 17.34 30.13
N ALA A 66 -1.96 18.49 30.17
CA ALA A 66 -1.63 19.22 28.96
C ALA A 66 -0.97 18.21 28.03
N ALA A 67 -1.63 17.89 26.93
CA ALA A 67 -1.06 17.02 25.93
C ALA A 67 0.16 17.77 25.41
N ASP A 68 1.33 17.44 25.96
CA ASP A 68 2.61 17.76 25.36
C ASP A 68 2.46 17.42 23.89
N GLU A 69 2.52 18.45 23.03
CA GLU A 69 2.38 18.26 21.60
C GLU A 69 3.59 17.44 21.18
N SER A 70 3.43 16.11 21.20
CA SER A 70 4.53 15.17 21.15
C SER A 70 5.33 15.43 19.90
N ARG A 71 6.43 16.16 20.11
CA ARG A 71 7.06 16.92 19.05
C ARG A 71 7.61 15.90 18.10
N ALA A 72 6.98 15.84 16.94
CA ALA A 72 7.03 14.67 16.09
C ALA A 72 8.46 14.52 15.59
N GLU A 73 9.26 13.63 16.21
CA GLU A 73 10.70 13.55 15.96
C GLU A 73 10.93 13.02 14.54
N VAL A 74 11.12 13.97 13.63
CA VAL A 74 11.51 13.71 12.25
C VAL A 74 13.00 13.41 12.26
N VAL A 75 13.38 12.22 11.79
CA VAL A 75 14.78 11.91 11.52
C VAL A 75 15.30 12.96 10.53
N PRO A 76 16.35 13.76 10.82
CA PRO A 76 16.73 14.90 9.98
C PRO A 76 16.93 14.52 8.50
N GLU A 77 17.57 13.38 8.27
CA GLU A 77 17.82 12.77 6.96
C GLU A 77 16.54 12.50 6.14
N PHE A 78 15.37 12.37 6.78
CA PHE A 78 14.11 12.12 6.08
C PHE A 78 13.72 13.26 5.15
N LEU A 79 14.06 14.51 5.48
CA LEU A 79 13.78 15.65 4.62
C LEU A 79 14.53 15.50 3.29
N ASP A 80 15.86 15.43 3.37
CA ASP A 80 16.75 15.43 2.22
C ASP A 80 16.59 14.16 1.37
N GLU A 81 16.52 12.98 2.00
CA GLU A 81 16.32 11.72 1.27
C GLU A 81 14.94 11.67 0.58
N THR A 82 13.89 12.26 1.16
CA THR A 82 12.56 12.29 0.52
C THR A 82 12.50 13.30 -0.61
N LEU A 83 13.12 14.48 -0.45
CA LEU A 83 13.27 15.46 -1.54
C LEU A 83 14.11 14.90 -2.70
N GLU A 84 15.14 14.11 -2.41
CA GLU A 84 15.91 13.39 -3.43
C GLU A 84 15.02 12.42 -4.21
N ILE A 85 14.24 11.55 -3.54
CA ILE A 85 13.31 10.63 -4.21
C ILE A 85 12.27 11.40 -5.05
N ILE A 86 11.73 12.51 -4.54
CA ILE A 86 10.80 13.37 -5.29
C ILE A 86 11.46 13.91 -6.57
N LYS A 87 12.72 14.36 -6.49
CA LYS A 87 13.48 14.87 -7.64
C LYS A 87 13.67 13.79 -8.72
N TYR A 88 14.10 12.57 -8.36
CA TYR A 88 14.18 11.46 -9.32
C TYR A 88 12.82 11.17 -9.95
N CYS A 89 11.75 11.08 -9.15
CA CYS A 89 10.42 10.80 -9.67
C CYS A 89 9.96 11.86 -10.69
N ARG A 90 10.17 13.15 -10.43
CA ARG A 90 9.85 14.21 -11.39
C ARG A 90 10.68 14.13 -12.66
N SER A 91 11.99 13.91 -12.54
CA SER A 91 12.92 13.86 -13.67
C SER A 91 12.57 12.70 -14.63
N ILE A 92 12.31 11.51 -14.07
CA ILE A 92 11.87 10.33 -14.82
C ILE A 92 10.50 10.59 -15.49
N MET A 93 9.51 11.09 -14.74
CA MET A 93 8.16 11.34 -15.27
C MET A 93 8.09 12.44 -16.33
N ARG A 94 9.10 13.31 -16.42
CA ARG A 94 9.23 14.34 -17.46
C ARG A 94 10.10 13.90 -18.65
N GLY A 95 10.69 12.71 -18.61
CA GLY A 95 11.63 12.24 -19.62
C GLY A 95 12.99 12.96 -19.60
N GLU A 96 13.31 13.69 -18.52
CA GLU A 96 14.60 14.39 -18.35
C GLU A 96 15.74 13.40 -18.09
N THR A 97 15.45 12.27 -17.42
CA THR A 97 16.39 11.17 -17.16
C THR A 97 15.72 9.82 -17.42
N THR A 98 16.18 9.13 -18.46
CA THR A 98 15.65 7.82 -18.91
C THR A 98 16.75 6.79 -19.18
N ASP A 99 18.01 7.13 -18.87
CA ASP A 99 19.15 6.22 -19.00
C ASP A 99 19.16 5.15 -17.90
N ASP A 100 19.55 3.93 -18.28
CA ASP A 100 19.56 2.76 -17.39
C ASP A 100 20.32 2.97 -16.09
N ALA A 101 21.42 3.75 -16.11
CA ALA A 101 22.23 4.02 -14.92
C ALA A 101 21.47 4.84 -13.89
N THR A 102 20.82 5.93 -14.32
CA THR A 102 19.98 6.77 -13.44
C THR A 102 18.73 6.03 -12.99
N LEU A 103 18.13 5.17 -13.83
CA LEU A 103 17.01 4.33 -13.45
C LEU A 103 17.40 3.27 -12.41
N ASP A 104 18.60 2.67 -12.50
CA ASP A 104 19.13 1.72 -11.52
C ASP A 104 19.53 2.40 -10.19
N GLU A 105 20.07 3.63 -10.25
CA GLU A 105 20.30 4.43 -9.06
C GLU A 105 18.97 4.77 -8.36
N PHE A 106 17.96 5.23 -9.11
CA PHE A 106 16.61 5.45 -8.59
C PHE A 106 16.03 4.19 -7.95
N GLN A 107 16.10 3.03 -8.61
CA GLN A 107 15.63 1.74 -8.06
C GLN A 107 16.37 1.38 -6.77
N THR A 108 17.64 1.73 -6.63
CA THR A 108 18.44 1.49 -5.43
C THR A 108 18.04 2.45 -4.29
N LYS A 109 18.02 3.76 -4.55
CA LYS A 109 17.62 4.79 -3.58
C LYS A 109 16.19 4.58 -3.07
N ARG A 110 15.22 4.31 -3.95
CA ARG A 110 13.82 4.10 -3.55
C ARG A 110 13.61 2.86 -2.66
N ARG A 111 14.43 1.81 -2.85
CA ARG A 111 14.42 0.60 -2.01
C ARG A 111 15.02 0.88 -0.64
N ALA A 112 16.14 1.62 -0.58
CA ALA A 112 16.76 2.04 0.68
C ALA A 112 15.84 2.96 1.50
N TRP A 113 15.29 4.00 0.86
CA TRP A 113 14.31 4.91 1.47
C TRP A 113 13.09 4.15 1.99
N PHE A 114 12.52 3.24 1.19
CA PHE A 114 11.38 2.44 1.64
C PHE A 114 11.76 1.54 2.82
N ALA A 115 12.88 0.82 2.76
CA ALA A 115 13.33 -0.03 3.86
C ALA A 115 13.51 0.75 5.18
N LYS A 116 14.04 1.97 5.10
CA LYS A 116 14.31 2.87 6.23
C LYS A 116 13.05 3.48 6.85
N TYR A 117 12.06 3.84 6.03
CA TYR A 117 10.89 4.61 6.46
C TYR A 117 9.54 3.85 6.46
N GLN A 118 9.46 2.63 5.88
CA GLN A 118 8.19 1.89 5.73
C GLN A 118 7.39 1.65 7.02
N TYR A 119 8.07 1.52 8.18
CA TYR A 119 7.44 1.32 9.50
C TYR A 119 7.52 2.55 10.40
N LYS A 120 8.00 3.69 9.87
CA LYS A 120 8.06 4.95 10.60
C LYS A 120 6.70 5.64 10.49
N HIS A 121 5.76 5.15 11.28
CA HIS A 121 4.40 5.67 11.35
C HIS A 121 4.28 6.69 12.49
N GLY A 122 3.91 7.91 12.15
CA GLY A 122 3.69 8.98 13.11
C GLY A 122 3.16 10.24 12.43
N LYS A 123 2.65 11.19 13.23
CA LYS A 123 2.21 12.50 12.73
C LYS A 123 3.35 13.33 12.10
N SER A 124 4.60 12.87 12.19
CA SER A 124 5.83 13.47 11.68
C SER A 124 6.09 13.25 10.19
N PHE A 125 5.55 12.21 9.56
CA PHE A 125 5.98 11.77 8.23
C PHE A 125 5.19 12.43 7.10
N TYR A 126 5.24 13.77 7.06
CA TYR A 126 4.69 14.61 6.00
C TYR A 126 5.29 14.24 4.63
N GLY A 127 4.51 14.31 3.56
CA GLY A 127 4.93 13.94 2.21
C GLY A 127 5.15 12.43 1.96
N TYR A 128 5.32 11.61 3.00
CA TYR A 128 5.65 10.18 2.88
C TYR A 128 4.66 9.41 1.98
N ALA A 129 3.35 9.53 2.25
CA ALA A 129 2.33 8.74 1.55
C ALA A 129 2.25 9.08 0.06
N ASN A 130 2.40 10.37 -0.28
CA ASN A 130 2.41 10.86 -1.65
C ASN A 130 3.69 10.40 -2.38
N THR A 131 4.86 10.56 -1.77
CA THR A 131 6.15 10.13 -2.32
C THR A 131 6.20 8.62 -2.52
N TRP A 132 5.75 7.84 -1.53
CA TRP A 132 5.67 6.37 -1.62
C TRP A 132 4.78 5.92 -2.78
N ASN A 133 3.59 6.51 -2.93
CA ASN A 133 2.65 6.18 -4.00
C ASN A 133 3.26 6.46 -5.40
N ALA A 134 3.95 7.60 -5.55
CA ALA A 134 4.64 7.95 -6.80
C ALA A 134 5.83 7.01 -7.09
N GLN A 135 6.80 6.90 -6.18
CA GLN A 135 8.00 6.09 -6.39
C GLN A 135 7.70 4.60 -6.54
N ALA A 136 6.64 4.09 -5.89
CA ALA A 136 6.19 2.71 -6.08
C ALA A 136 5.72 2.44 -7.50
N LYS A 137 4.87 3.32 -8.06
CA LYS A 137 4.33 3.19 -9.41
C LYS A 137 5.42 3.30 -10.48
N ILE A 138 6.26 4.32 -10.39
CA ILE A 138 7.38 4.54 -11.32
C ILE A 138 8.34 3.34 -11.28
N GLY A 139 8.74 2.90 -10.09
CA GLY A 139 9.65 1.77 -9.93
C GLY A 139 9.06 0.42 -10.34
N VAL A 140 7.74 0.22 -10.24
CA VAL A 140 7.08 -0.97 -10.81
C VAL A 140 7.10 -0.93 -12.33
N GLN A 141 6.77 0.20 -12.95
CA GLN A 141 6.79 0.31 -14.41
C GLN A 141 8.20 0.08 -14.99
N ILE A 142 9.23 0.69 -14.41
CA ILE A 142 10.64 0.47 -14.83
C ILE A 142 11.02 -1.02 -14.74
N ALA A 143 10.63 -1.70 -13.66
CA ALA A 143 10.95 -3.12 -13.48
C ALA A 143 10.24 -4.00 -14.52
N VAL A 144 8.94 -3.77 -14.77
CA VAL A 144 8.15 -4.53 -15.75
C VAL A 144 8.64 -4.28 -17.17
N ASN A 145 8.92 -3.03 -17.56
CA ASN A 145 9.48 -2.71 -18.87
C ASN A 145 10.81 -3.46 -19.07
N ARG A 146 11.71 -3.45 -18.08
CA ARG A 146 12.98 -4.19 -18.14
C ARG A 146 12.79 -5.71 -18.23
N GLU A 147 11.83 -6.29 -17.50
CA GLU A 147 11.47 -7.72 -17.62
C GLU A 147 10.96 -8.08 -19.02
N ASN A 148 10.27 -7.16 -19.70
CA ASN A 148 9.81 -7.31 -21.08
C ASN A 148 10.89 -7.03 -22.15
N GLY A 149 12.05 -6.47 -21.76
CA GLY A 149 13.08 -5.98 -22.69
C GLY A 149 12.73 -4.64 -23.37
N GLU A 150 11.81 -3.87 -22.78
CA GLU A 150 11.35 -2.56 -23.23
C GLU A 150 12.08 -1.44 -22.49
N ALA A 151 12.38 -0.33 -23.18
CA ALA A 151 12.88 0.88 -22.52
C ALA A 151 11.78 1.54 -21.68
N TYR A 152 12.16 2.40 -20.73
CA TYR A 152 11.19 3.25 -20.04
C TYR A 152 10.76 4.42 -20.95
N ASP A 153 9.45 4.57 -21.15
CA ASP A 153 8.83 5.65 -21.91
C ASP A 153 8.04 6.57 -20.96
N ALA A 154 8.40 7.85 -20.93
CA ALA A 154 7.81 8.88 -20.07
C ALA A 154 6.55 9.54 -20.66
N ASP A 155 6.28 9.36 -21.95
CA ASP A 155 5.05 9.79 -22.62
C ASP A 155 3.98 8.69 -22.61
N HIS A 156 4.39 7.42 -22.62
CA HIS A 156 3.50 6.26 -22.61
C HIS A 156 3.51 5.50 -21.26
N THR A 157 3.27 6.22 -20.15
CA THR A 157 3.21 5.62 -18.82
C THR A 157 1.87 4.94 -18.52
N VAL A 158 1.91 3.75 -17.89
CA VAL A 158 0.71 3.00 -17.45
C VAL A 158 -0.08 3.78 -16.38
N TYR A 159 0.61 4.63 -15.63
CA TYR A 159 0.04 5.49 -14.61
C TYR A 159 -0.17 6.92 -15.15
N ASN A 160 -1.20 7.61 -14.67
CA ASN A 160 -1.47 8.99 -15.07
C ASN A 160 -0.34 9.93 -14.62
N ARG A 161 0.41 10.48 -15.59
CA ARG A 161 1.57 11.36 -15.37
C ARG A 161 1.23 12.63 -14.58
N GLU A 162 0.17 13.33 -14.95
CA GLU A 162 -0.25 14.58 -14.30
C GLU A 162 -0.61 14.36 -12.83
N TYR A 163 -1.31 13.26 -12.53
CA TYR A 163 -1.62 12.86 -11.17
C TYR A 163 -0.35 12.55 -10.35
N LEU A 164 0.63 11.85 -10.94
CA LEU A 164 1.89 11.56 -10.27
C LEU A 164 2.69 12.83 -9.96
N LEU A 165 2.78 13.76 -10.90
CA LEU A 165 3.41 15.06 -10.67
C LEU A 165 2.67 15.84 -9.57
N LYS A 166 1.33 15.92 -9.63
CA LYS A 166 0.50 16.61 -8.63
C LYS A 166 0.71 16.09 -7.20
N ILE A 167 0.83 14.76 -7.00
CA ILE A 167 1.09 14.24 -5.65
C ILE A 167 2.54 14.47 -5.20
N LEU A 168 3.52 14.50 -6.11
CA LEU A 168 4.90 14.87 -5.79
C LEU A 168 5.01 16.34 -5.38
N ASP A 169 4.28 17.24 -6.05
CA ASP A 169 4.20 18.65 -5.69
C ASP A 169 3.60 18.83 -4.29
N LYS A 170 2.48 18.15 -3.99
CA LYS A 170 1.90 18.11 -2.65
C LYS A 170 2.85 17.50 -1.60
N ALA A 171 3.66 16.51 -1.98
CA ALA A 171 4.62 15.90 -1.07
C ALA A 171 5.73 16.89 -0.64
N GLU A 172 6.25 17.66 -1.60
CA GLU A 172 7.24 18.70 -1.35
C GLU A 172 6.65 19.87 -0.53
N GLU A 173 5.41 20.28 -0.79
CA GLU A 173 4.71 21.28 0.04
C GLU A 173 4.59 20.81 1.50
N GLU A 174 4.16 19.56 1.72
CA GLU A 174 4.03 18.95 3.05
C GLU A 174 5.40 18.85 3.77
N LEU A 175 6.47 18.47 3.07
CA LEU A 175 7.84 18.42 3.63
C LEU A 175 8.38 19.81 4.00
N ASN A 176 8.15 20.81 3.14
CA ASN A 176 8.59 22.18 3.38
C ASN A 176 7.83 22.85 4.54
N ASP A 177 6.55 22.54 4.71
CA ASP A 177 5.75 22.96 5.87
C ASP A 177 6.27 22.30 7.17
N MET A 178 6.54 21.00 7.14
CA MET A 178 7.18 20.26 8.24
C MET A 178 8.55 20.86 8.63
N ALA A 179 9.42 21.17 7.66
CA ALA A 179 10.72 21.78 7.91
C ALA A 179 10.59 23.13 8.62
N LYS A 180 9.69 24.00 8.15
CA LYS A 180 9.39 25.31 8.77
C LYS A 180 8.88 25.20 10.20
N ARG A 181 8.04 24.20 10.49
CA ARG A 181 7.46 23.98 11.83
C ARG A 181 8.47 23.41 12.83
N ASN A 182 9.38 22.57 12.36
CA ASN A 182 10.35 21.88 13.21
C ASN A 182 11.64 22.67 13.44
N ALA A 183 11.96 23.64 12.57
CA ALA A 183 13.10 24.56 12.71
C ALA A 183 14.43 23.84 13.00
N PHE A 184 14.84 23.02 12.03
CA PHE A 184 16.23 22.59 11.87
C PHE A 184 17.09 23.76 11.37
#